data_AF-C1MJV4-F1
#
_entry.id   AF-C1MJV4-F1
#
_cell.length_a   1.000
_cell.length_b   1.000
_cell.length_c   1.000
_cell.angle_alpha   90.00
_cell.angle_beta   90.00
_cell.angle_gamma   90.00
#
_symmetry.space_group_name_H-M   'P 1'
#
loop_
_entity.id
_entity.type
_entity.pdbx_description
1 polymer ?
#
loop_
_entity_poly.entity_id
_entity_poly.type
_entity_poly.pdbx_seq_one_letter_code
_entity_poly.pdbx_strand_id
1 'polypeptide(L)'
;MFLNASADKLKREQETRARELRRREEKERAAKLRADALARERSDVAARERLEARQLAAEAKARDERVLANNEGVTWTRVLVGARSDDATRRGIRARTDDKISLPPSALRELERVGAMSTRAANANACFFEVSLAEEEGGGGGGDGASTDAGARGSGGGGGDGPGTGTGTGTGTGGDARRAGRATHAGVLAFDAAEGVVGLPPAVTRMLLRRDGDGSRSLGRDDGDGSRPSPSTGEEEEEEEDGAPRVDVDAFASASAPAPPRVRVSYRRLPKGVYAKLKPLSAAFQRAIADADAAAAYAADGPGTGTGTGTGVDVKALLESAILRRCTLTVGDVVRVRVPAPGGGAGAGERDQEHELLVAEVSPEDAGAVSLIETDLAVDIAPSFDYERTMRDVAEREAARLRDAAAARAAVEDEIEARARDAREAAVRAAEDEEVSARREARAARYREAAAKRAPPEPPDGDGVVALRFSLPDGTTKTRRFRAGDFARGVFDYVRSVGGAGEGDAFALATRWPRRTFRDPGADGGSELATVRELGFAHGDGLFVERIS
;
A
#
# COMPACT_ATOMS: atom_id res chain seq x y z
N MET A 1 -44.46 -25.45 -51.22
CA MET A 1 -43.35 -24.58 -50.74
C MET A 1 -43.59 -23.94 -49.37
N PHE A 2 -44.80 -23.91 -48.78
CA PHE A 2 -45.06 -23.25 -47.49
C PHE A 2 -44.76 -24.08 -46.21
N LEU A 3 -44.51 -25.40 -46.33
CA LEU A 3 -44.25 -26.27 -45.16
C LEU A 3 -42.80 -26.19 -44.66
N ASN A 4 -41.83 -25.94 -45.54
CA ASN A 4 -40.41 -25.85 -45.16
C ASN A 4 -40.08 -24.56 -44.39
N ALA A 5 -40.77 -23.45 -44.70
CA ALA A 5 -40.56 -22.17 -44.02
C ALA A 5 -40.99 -22.20 -42.53
N SER A 6 -42.05 -22.93 -42.20
CA SER A 6 -42.52 -23.12 -40.82
C SER A 6 -41.59 -24.03 -40.01
N ALA A 7 -41.03 -25.06 -40.65
CA ALA A 7 -40.06 -25.97 -40.04
C ALA A 7 -38.73 -25.25 -39.72
N ASP A 8 -38.24 -24.42 -40.65
CA ASP A 8 -37.02 -23.62 -40.44
C ASP A 8 -37.21 -22.55 -39.35
N LYS A 9 -38.41 -21.97 -39.25
CA LYS A 9 -38.76 -21.02 -38.18
C LYS A 9 -38.77 -21.70 -36.81
N LEU A 10 -39.39 -22.88 -36.70
CA LEU A 10 -39.42 -23.65 -35.46
C LEU A 10 -38.02 -24.09 -35.02
N LYS A 11 -37.16 -24.49 -35.97
CA LYS A 11 -35.77 -24.87 -35.69
C LYS A 11 -34.95 -23.69 -35.18
N ARG A 12 -35.07 -22.51 -35.81
CA ARG A 12 -34.42 -21.28 -35.33
C ARG A 12 -34.91 -20.87 -33.94
N GLU A 13 -36.20 -21.05 -33.65
CA GLU A 13 -36.78 -20.76 -32.34
C GLU A 13 -36.27 -21.73 -31.26
N GLN A 14 -36.18 -23.02 -31.58
CA GLN A 14 -35.60 -24.05 -30.70
C GLN A 14 -34.12 -23.80 -30.43
N GLU A 15 -33.33 -23.44 -31.46
CA GLU A 15 -31.91 -23.09 -31.31
C GLU A 15 -31.72 -21.82 -30.47
N THR A 16 -32.60 -20.83 -30.62
CA THR A 16 -32.55 -19.59 -29.82
C THR A 16 -32.84 -19.88 -28.35
N ARG A 17 -33.90 -20.65 -28.06
CA ARG A 17 -34.22 -21.08 -26.68
C ARG A 17 -33.11 -21.92 -26.06
N ALA A 18 -32.49 -22.81 -26.85
CA ALA A 18 -31.35 -23.61 -26.39
C ALA A 18 -30.12 -22.75 -26.07
N ARG A 19 -29.81 -21.72 -26.88
CA ARG A 19 -28.74 -20.76 -26.60
C ARG A 19 -29.03 -19.92 -25.37
N GLU A 20 -30.27 -19.51 -25.17
CA GLU A 20 -30.67 -18.73 -23.99
C GLU A 20 -30.59 -19.54 -22.69
N LEU A 21 -31.01 -20.81 -22.71
CA LEU A 21 -30.85 -21.75 -21.59
C LEU A 21 -29.37 -21.94 -21.24
N ARG A 22 -28.51 -22.22 -22.23
CA ARG A 22 -27.06 -22.35 -22.01
C ARG A 22 -26.45 -21.07 -21.44
N ARG A 23 -26.81 -19.90 -21.97
CA ARG A 23 -26.35 -18.60 -21.46
C ARG A 23 -26.83 -18.35 -20.02
N ARG A 24 -28.02 -18.81 -19.64
CA ARG A 24 -28.54 -18.70 -18.27
C ARG A 24 -27.79 -19.63 -17.32
N GLU A 25 -27.55 -20.87 -17.71
CA GLU A 25 -26.76 -21.84 -16.93
C GLU A 25 -25.31 -21.38 -16.75
N GLU A 26 -24.68 -20.82 -17.78
CA GLU A 26 -23.33 -20.25 -17.69
C GLU A 26 -23.29 -19.05 -16.75
N LYS A 27 -24.28 -18.15 -16.81
CA LYS A 27 -24.40 -17.02 -15.88
C LYS A 27 -24.62 -17.48 -14.44
N GLU A 28 -25.43 -18.51 -14.23
CA GLU A 28 -25.69 -19.08 -12.90
C GLU A 28 -24.45 -19.76 -12.33
N ARG A 29 -23.71 -20.53 -13.15
CA ARG A 29 -22.42 -21.12 -12.77
C ARG A 29 -21.38 -20.05 -12.44
N ALA A 30 -21.29 -19.00 -13.25
CA ALA A 30 -20.39 -17.87 -13.00
C ALA A 30 -20.77 -17.11 -11.72
N ALA A 31 -22.07 -16.90 -11.46
CA ALA A 31 -22.55 -16.26 -10.24
C ALA A 31 -22.25 -17.12 -9.00
N LYS A 32 -22.43 -18.44 -9.09
CA LYS A 32 -22.10 -19.38 -8.01
C LYS A 32 -20.62 -19.39 -7.69
N LEU A 33 -19.74 -19.46 -8.70
CA LEU A 33 -18.29 -19.39 -8.49
C LEU A 33 -17.86 -18.08 -7.82
N ARG A 34 -18.48 -16.96 -8.20
CA ARG A 34 -18.22 -15.65 -7.56
C ARG A 34 -18.71 -15.61 -6.12
N ALA A 35 -19.88 -16.17 -5.83
CA ALA A 35 -20.42 -16.24 -4.47
C ALA A 35 -19.54 -17.12 -3.56
N ASP A 36 -19.10 -18.28 -4.06
CA ASP A 36 -18.21 -19.18 -3.32
C ASP A 36 -16.83 -18.53 -3.09
N ALA A 37 -16.30 -17.77 -4.06
CA ALA A 37 -15.05 -17.02 -3.91
C ALA A 37 -15.15 -15.94 -2.82
N LEU A 38 -16.23 -15.14 -2.82
CA LEU A 38 -16.46 -14.12 -1.79
C LEU A 38 -16.69 -14.74 -0.41
N ALA A 39 -17.33 -15.91 -0.33
CA ALA A 39 -17.54 -16.61 0.93
C ALA A 39 -16.21 -17.13 1.52
N ARG A 40 -15.31 -17.65 0.67
CA ARG A 40 -13.96 -18.06 1.07
C ARG A 40 -13.13 -16.88 1.55
N GLU A 41 -13.13 -15.78 0.82
CA GLU A 41 -12.40 -14.57 1.20
C GLU A 41 -12.86 -14.03 2.57
N ARG A 42 -14.19 -13.96 2.81
CA ARG A 42 -14.74 -13.58 4.12
C ARG A 42 -14.34 -14.54 5.24
N SER A 43 -14.32 -15.84 4.96
CA SER A 43 -13.88 -16.85 5.93
C SER A 43 -12.39 -16.72 6.25
N ASP A 44 -11.56 -16.44 5.25
CA ASP A 44 -10.12 -16.28 5.41
C ASP A 44 -9.79 -15.01 6.22
N VAL A 45 -10.49 -13.90 5.94
CA VAL A 45 -10.38 -12.67 6.74
C VAL A 45 -10.81 -12.92 8.19
N ALA A 46 -11.97 -13.54 8.41
CA ALA A 46 -12.45 -13.84 9.76
C ALA A 46 -11.51 -14.82 10.52
N ALA A 47 -10.89 -15.77 9.82
CA ALA A 47 -9.91 -16.68 10.41
C ALA A 47 -8.63 -15.94 10.83
N ARG A 48 -8.15 -14.99 10.02
CA ARG A 48 -7.01 -14.12 10.36
C ARG A 48 -7.31 -13.25 11.57
N GLU A 49 -8.46 -12.58 11.59
CA GLU A 49 -8.89 -11.75 12.71
C GLU A 49 -8.99 -12.55 14.02
N ARG A 50 -9.50 -13.79 13.97
CA ARG A 50 -9.54 -14.68 15.15
C ARG A 50 -8.16 -15.09 15.64
N LEU A 51 -7.22 -15.35 14.73
CA LEU A 51 -5.85 -15.68 15.07
C LEU A 51 -5.17 -14.49 15.75
N GLU A 52 -5.29 -13.31 15.17
CA GLU A 52 -4.76 -12.06 15.73
C GLU A 52 -5.37 -11.75 17.10
N ALA A 53 -6.69 -11.87 17.25
CA ALA A 53 -7.36 -11.67 18.54
C ALA A 53 -6.88 -12.67 19.60
N ARG A 54 -6.64 -13.94 19.22
CA ARG A 54 -6.11 -14.96 20.14
C ARG A 54 -4.66 -14.66 20.54
N GLN A 55 -3.84 -14.17 19.61
CA GLN A 55 -2.47 -13.75 19.89
C GLN A 55 -2.45 -12.57 20.87
N LEU A 56 -3.22 -11.52 20.59
CA LEU A 56 -3.33 -10.35 21.48
C LEU A 56 -3.82 -10.74 22.88
N ALA A 57 -4.81 -11.63 22.98
CA ALA A 57 -5.31 -12.10 24.28
C ALA A 57 -4.25 -12.93 25.04
N ALA A 58 -3.48 -13.76 24.33
CA ALA A 58 -2.39 -14.53 24.94
C ALA A 58 -1.24 -13.62 25.42
N GLU A 59 -0.88 -12.60 24.64
CA GLU A 59 0.12 -11.59 25.01
C GLU A 59 -0.34 -10.75 26.20
N ALA A 60 -1.60 -10.31 26.23
CA ALA A 60 -2.17 -9.58 27.36
C ALA A 60 -2.14 -10.43 28.65
N LYS A 61 -2.57 -11.69 28.57
CA LYS A 61 -2.51 -12.62 29.71
C LYS A 61 -1.07 -12.83 30.20
N ALA A 62 -0.12 -13.03 29.28
CA ALA A 62 1.29 -13.18 29.62
C ALA A 62 1.87 -11.91 30.28
N ARG A 63 1.44 -10.72 29.84
CA ARG A 63 1.81 -9.45 30.47
C ARG A 63 1.28 -9.36 31.91
N ASP A 64 0.01 -9.69 32.13
CA ASP A 64 -0.60 -9.64 33.47
C ASP A 64 0.06 -10.64 34.43
N GLU A 65 0.36 -11.85 33.96
CA GLU A 65 1.06 -12.88 34.73
C GLU A 65 2.48 -12.43 35.12
N ARG A 66 3.21 -11.79 34.19
CA ARG A 66 4.54 -11.20 34.47
C ARG A 66 4.46 -10.07 35.50
N VAL A 67 3.48 -9.18 35.38
CA VAL A 67 3.26 -8.09 36.33
C VAL A 67 2.99 -8.64 37.72
N LEU A 68 2.15 -9.67 37.83
CA LEU A 68 1.86 -10.32 39.10
C LEU A 68 3.11 -10.97 39.71
N ALA A 69 3.91 -11.64 38.89
CA ALA A 69 5.18 -12.23 39.32
C ALA A 69 6.17 -11.16 39.81
N ASN A 70 6.33 -10.05 39.07
CA ASN A 70 7.23 -8.95 39.42
C ASN A 70 6.79 -8.22 40.69
N ASN A 71 5.49 -8.11 40.92
CA ASN A 71 4.93 -7.49 42.10
C ASN A 71 4.89 -8.42 43.33
N GLU A 72 5.54 -9.59 43.29
CA GLU A 72 5.51 -10.60 44.37
C GLU A 72 4.08 -11.03 44.73
N GLY A 73 3.17 -11.08 43.75
CA GLY A 73 1.75 -11.42 43.94
C GLY A 73 0.88 -10.25 44.41
N VAL A 74 1.43 -9.04 44.57
CA VAL A 74 0.69 -7.87 45.05
C VAL A 74 0.04 -7.12 43.89
N THR A 75 -1.28 -6.99 43.93
CA THR A 75 -2.05 -6.18 42.97
C THR A 75 -2.86 -5.13 43.70
N TRP A 76 -2.63 -3.87 43.33
CA TRP A 76 -3.45 -2.76 43.77
C TRP A 76 -3.68 -1.82 42.59
N THR A 77 -4.95 -1.49 42.33
CA THR A 77 -5.35 -0.59 41.25
C THR A 77 -6.54 0.24 41.71
N ARG A 78 -6.49 1.55 41.47
CA ARG A 78 -7.55 2.49 41.83
C ARG A 78 -7.75 3.51 40.71
N VAL A 79 -9.00 3.84 40.39
CA VAL A 79 -9.31 4.97 39.50
C VAL A 79 -9.50 6.22 40.35
N LEU A 80 -8.69 7.25 40.10
CA LEU A 80 -8.68 8.52 40.83
C LEU A 80 -8.93 9.67 39.86
N VAL A 81 -9.42 10.80 40.39
CA VAL A 81 -9.50 12.04 39.61
C VAL A 81 -8.13 12.71 39.63
N GLY A 82 -7.54 12.94 38.47
CA GLY A 82 -6.26 13.61 38.32
C GLY A 82 -6.40 15.11 38.54
N ALA A 83 -5.77 15.63 39.59
CA ALA A 83 -5.65 17.06 39.85
C ALA A 83 -4.19 17.49 39.64
N ARG A 84 -3.97 18.61 38.95
CA ARG A 84 -2.63 19.17 38.82
C ARG A 84 -2.07 19.52 40.21
N SER A 85 -0.88 19.03 40.52
CA SER A 85 -0.19 19.31 41.78
C SER A 85 1.25 19.77 41.53
N ASP A 86 1.65 20.83 42.25
CA ASP A 86 3.02 21.31 42.33
C ASP A 86 3.60 21.10 43.74
N ASP A 87 3.07 20.12 44.50
CA ASP A 87 3.41 19.87 45.90
C ASP A 87 4.90 19.62 46.14
N ALA A 88 5.58 18.90 45.25
CA ALA A 88 7.00 18.64 45.37
C ALA A 88 7.80 19.96 45.37
N THR A 89 7.49 20.85 44.43
CA THR A 89 8.10 22.19 44.31
C THR A 89 7.77 23.04 45.53
N ARG A 90 6.50 23.03 45.98
CA ARG A 90 6.08 23.77 47.18
C ARG A 90 6.81 23.33 48.45
N ARG A 91 7.14 22.04 48.57
CA ARG A 91 7.92 21.48 49.68
C ARG A 91 9.43 21.73 49.56
N GLY A 92 9.86 22.48 48.54
CA GLY A 92 11.27 22.81 48.33
C GLY A 92 12.13 21.63 47.87
N ILE A 93 11.51 20.53 47.41
CA ILE A 93 12.22 19.38 46.88
C ILE A 93 12.81 19.79 45.53
N ARG A 94 14.14 19.68 45.39
CA ARG A 94 14.85 20.07 44.15
C ARG A 94 15.17 18.89 43.23
N ALA A 95 15.31 17.70 43.79
CA ALA A 95 15.55 16.47 43.03
C ALA A 95 14.26 15.65 42.95
N ARG A 96 14.06 14.91 41.86
CA ARG A 96 12.93 13.98 41.70
C ARG A 96 11.54 14.64 41.78
N THR A 97 11.37 15.82 41.18
CA THR A 97 10.12 16.60 41.24
C THR A 97 9.13 16.28 40.11
N ASP A 98 9.62 15.75 38.99
CA ASP A 98 8.82 15.69 37.76
C ASP A 98 7.82 14.52 37.75
N ASP A 99 8.04 13.47 38.52
CA ASP A 99 7.23 12.25 38.53
C ASP A 99 6.83 11.79 39.95
N LYS A 100 6.69 12.73 40.88
CA LYS A 100 6.26 12.49 42.26
C LYS A 100 4.78 12.82 42.46
N ILE A 101 3.93 11.79 42.55
CA ILE A 101 2.48 11.92 42.70
C ILE A 101 2.04 11.92 44.17
N SER A 102 0.97 12.64 44.49
CA SER A 102 0.34 12.61 45.83
C SER A 102 -0.91 11.73 45.80
N LEU A 103 -0.99 10.72 46.67
CA LEU A 103 -2.11 9.79 46.75
C LEU A 103 -3.00 10.09 47.97
N PRO A 104 -4.27 9.63 48.00
CA PRO A 104 -5.11 9.82 49.17
C PRO A 104 -4.71 8.89 50.32
N PRO A 105 -4.99 9.24 51.59
CA PRO A 105 -4.71 8.39 52.75
C PRO A 105 -5.35 6.99 52.67
N SER A 106 -6.54 6.86 52.06
CA SER A 106 -7.18 5.56 51.81
C SER A 106 -6.31 4.59 51.01
N ALA A 107 -5.56 5.09 50.02
CA ALA A 107 -4.67 4.28 49.19
C ALA A 107 -3.54 3.65 50.02
N LEU A 108 -2.99 4.38 51.00
CA LEU A 108 -1.97 3.85 51.91
C LEU A 108 -2.52 2.65 52.71
N ARG A 109 -3.70 2.80 53.31
CA ARG A 109 -4.34 1.74 54.12
C ARG A 109 -4.67 0.50 53.30
N GLU A 110 -4.96 0.66 52.01
CA GLU A 110 -5.18 -0.45 51.08
C GLU A 110 -3.86 -1.13 50.70
N LEU A 111 -2.83 -0.35 50.38
CA LEU A 111 -1.49 -0.84 50.06
C LEU A 111 -0.86 -1.61 51.23
N GLU A 112 -1.06 -1.14 52.46
CA GLU A 112 -0.65 -1.85 53.68
C GLU A 112 -1.40 -3.18 53.83
N ARG A 113 -2.71 -3.20 53.58
CA ARG A 113 -3.54 -4.42 53.64
C ARG A 113 -3.09 -5.48 52.64
N VAL A 114 -2.71 -5.08 51.42
CA VAL A 114 -2.21 -6.01 50.40
C VAL A 114 -0.72 -6.33 50.53
N GLY A 115 -0.05 -5.82 51.58
CA GLY A 115 1.35 -6.11 51.87
C GLY A 115 2.37 -5.34 51.00
N ALA A 116 1.93 -4.41 50.15
CA ALA A 116 2.79 -3.59 49.28
C ALA A 116 3.77 -2.73 50.07
N MET A 117 3.40 -2.32 51.29
CA MET A 117 4.15 -1.44 52.19
C MET A 117 4.78 -2.17 53.39
N SER A 118 4.78 -3.50 53.40
CA SER A 118 5.31 -4.27 54.55
C SER A 118 6.85 -4.20 54.67
N THR A 119 7.35 -4.40 55.90
CA THR A 119 8.64 -3.95 56.47
C THR A 119 9.95 -4.24 55.73
N ARG A 120 9.95 -5.02 54.64
CA ARG A 120 11.14 -5.22 53.78
C ARG A 120 11.23 -4.21 52.62
N ALA A 121 10.09 -3.58 52.27
CA ALA A 121 9.96 -2.51 51.28
C ALA A 121 9.83 -1.11 51.93
N ALA A 122 10.08 -1.00 53.23
CA ALA A 122 9.78 0.16 54.10
C ALA A 122 10.55 1.46 53.81
N ASN A 123 11.29 1.53 52.70
CA ASN A 123 11.70 2.81 52.18
C ASN A 123 10.57 3.29 51.27
N ALA A 124 9.79 4.29 51.70
CA ALA A 124 8.80 4.99 50.86
C ALA A 124 9.37 5.44 49.50
N ASN A 125 10.71 5.51 49.41
CA ASN A 125 11.50 5.73 48.21
C ASN A 125 11.48 4.58 47.18
N ALA A 126 10.79 3.45 47.40
CA ALA A 126 10.75 2.32 46.46
C ALA A 126 9.34 1.93 46.00
N CYS A 127 8.34 2.80 46.22
CA CYS A 127 6.96 2.55 45.78
C CYS A 127 6.67 3.31 44.48
N PHE A 128 6.45 2.54 43.41
CA PHE A 128 6.14 3.07 42.08
C PHE A 128 4.73 2.70 41.67
N PHE A 129 4.16 3.55 40.83
CA PHE A 129 2.82 3.40 40.33
C PHE A 129 2.80 3.62 38.82
N GLU A 130 2.14 2.72 38.10
CA GLU A 130 1.73 2.94 36.72
C GLU A 130 0.48 3.82 36.73
N VAL A 131 0.57 4.97 36.07
CA VAL A 131 -0.53 5.92 35.88
C VAL A 131 -0.93 5.88 34.42
N SER A 132 -2.20 5.58 34.15
CA SER A 132 -2.77 5.59 32.79
C SER A 132 -4.08 6.37 32.78
N LEU A 133 -4.50 6.87 31.62
CA LEU A 133 -5.85 7.43 31.49
C LEU A 133 -6.87 6.32 31.70
N ALA A 134 -7.84 6.56 32.58
CA ALA A 134 -8.99 5.67 32.68
C ALA A 134 -9.87 5.91 31.45
N GLU A 135 -10.23 4.86 30.74
CA GLU A 135 -11.25 4.95 29.71
C GLU A 135 -12.54 5.43 30.38
N GLU A 136 -13.20 6.42 29.77
CA GLU A 136 -14.56 6.76 30.16
C GLU A 136 -15.40 5.54 29.86
N GLU A 137 -15.65 4.70 30.87
CA GLU A 137 -16.70 3.69 30.82
C GLU A 137 -17.96 4.43 30.41
N GLY A 138 -18.34 4.26 29.13
CA GLY A 138 -19.63 4.73 28.64
C GLY A 138 -20.68 4.20 29.59
N GLY A 139 -21.43 5.12 30.21
CA GLY A 139 -22.27 4.86 31.37
C GLY A 139 -23.11 3.60 31.24
N GLY A 140 -22.63 2.52 31.84
CA GLY A 140 -23.40 1.32 32.16
C GLY A 140 -23.48 1.24 33.68
N GLY A 141 -24.59 1.69 34.24
CA GLY A 141 -24.83 1.60 35.67
C GLY A 141 -24.84 0.15 36.16
N GLY A 142 -24.07 -0.12 37.20
CA GLY A 142 -24.03 -1.36 37.96
C GLY A 142 -22.82 -1.29 38.88
N GLY A 143 -22.94 -0.76 40.09
CA GLY A 143 -23.67 -1.41 41.17
C GLY A 143 -22.62 -2.11 42.04
N ASP A 144 -22.31 -1.51 43.18
CA ASP A 144 -21.44 -2.08 44.21
C ASP A 144 -21.79 -3.55 44.47
N GLY A 145 -20.81 -4.43 44.34
CA GLY A 145 -21.01 -5.86 44.50
C GLY A 145 -19.73 -6.56 44.90
N ALA A 146 -19.43 -6.50 46.21
CA ALA A 146 -18.53 -7.43 46.85
C ALA A 146 -18.97 -8.87 46.51
N SER A 147 -18.09 -9.67 45.89
CA SER A 147 -18.31 -11.11 45.79
C SER A 147 -17.33 -11.82 46.71
N THR A 148 -17.89 -12.35 47.79
CA THR A 148 -17.33 -13.39 48.61
C THR A 148 -17.63 -14.75 47.97
N ASP A 149 -16.69 -15.64 48.21
CA ASP A 149 -16.69 -17.09 48.07
C ASP A 149 -18.04 -17.81 48.29
N ALA A 150 -18.36 -18.80 47.43
CA ALA A 150 -18.87 -20.14 47.82
C ALA A 150 -19.39 -20.98 46.62
N GLY A 151 -18.73 -22.11 46.36
CA GLY A 151 -19.33 -23.46 46.44
C GLY A 151 -20.54 -23.89 45.56
N ALA A 152 -20.23 -24.72 44.56
CA ALA A 152 -20.72 -26.10 44.35
C ALA A 152 -22.20 -26.45 43.99
N ARG A 153 -22.32 -27.32 42.96
CA ARG A 153 -23.44 -28.24 42.56
C ARG A 153 -24.64 -27.56 41.84
N GLY A 154 -25.28 -28.09 40.79
CA GLY A 154 -25.20 -29.36 40.05
C GLY A 154 -26.23 -29.37 38.88
N SER A 155 -26.02 -30.31 37.94
CA SER A 155 -26.92 -30.97 36.96
C SER A 155 -28.23 -30.34 36.42
N GLY A 156 -28.42 -30.49 35.10
CA GLY A 156 -29.71 -30.52 34.36
C GLY A 156 -29.74 -29.45 33.25
N GLY A 157 -29.95 -29.70 31.96
CA GLY A 157 -30.74 -30.72 31.27
C GLY A 157 -31.89 -30.04 30.51
N GLY A 158 -31.84 -30.00 29.16
CA GLY A 158 -32.88 -29.46 28.25
C GLY A 158 -32.39 -28.23 27.48
N GLY A 159 -32.35 -28.16 26.15
CA GLY A 159 -33.25 -28.73 25.15
C GLY A 159 -34.22 -27.64 24.69
N GLY A 160 -33.91 -26.95 23.59
CA GLY A 160 -34.77 -25.87 23.07
C GLY A 160 -34.16 -25.16 21.86
N ASP A 161 -34.38 -25.72 20.68
CA ASP A 161 -34.19 -25.08 19.38
C ASP A 161 -35.14 -23.90 19.20
N GLY A 162 -34.64 -22.79 18.64
CA GLY A 162 -35.44 -21.66 18.21
C GLY A 162 -34.60 -20.63 17.44
N PRO A 163 -34.83 -20.41 16.14
CA PRO A 163 -34.03 -19.48 15.33
C PRO A 163 -34.55 -18.05 15.49
N GLY A 164 -33.81 -17.22 16.22
CA GLY A 164 -34.04 -15.78 16.32
C GLY A 164 -33.23 -15.03 15.27
N THR A 165 -33.87 -14.67 14.16
CA THR A 165 -33.37 -13.69 13.18
C THR A 165 -33.32 -12.30 13.81
N GLY A 166 -32.12 -11.83 14.16
CA GLY A 166 -31.85 -10.46 14.59
C GLY A 166 -30.75 -9.85 13.74
N THR A 167 -31.13 -9.25 12.61
CA THR A 167 -30.27 -8.38 11.79
C THR A 167 -30.04 -7.07 12.54
N GLY A 168 -28.92 -6.96 13.24
CA GLY A 168 -28.41 -5.74 13.83
C GLY A 168 -27.00 -5.46 13.32
N THR A 169 -26.87 -5.04 12.06
CA THR A 169 -25.62 -4.53 11.50
C THR A 169 -25.34 -3.13 12.07
N GLY A 170 -24.73 -3.09 13.25
CA GLY A 170 -24.05 -1.92 13.79
C GLY A 170 -22.55 -2.15 13.70
N THR A 171 -21.96 -1.95 12.53
CA THR A 171 -20.50 -1.93 12.35
C THR A 171 -19.96 -0.62 12.93
N GLY A 172 -19.82 -0.60 14.25
CA GLY A 172 -19.13 0.43 15.03
C GLY A 172 -17.87 -0.12 15.66
N THR A 173 -17.05 -0.87 14.91
CA THR A 173 -15.78 -1.44 15.38
C THR A 173 -14.66 -0.94 14.48
N GLY A 174 -14.23 0.30 14.73
CA GLY A 174 -13.09 0.91 14.05
C GLY A 174 -12.43 2.07 14.81
N GLY A 175 -12.97 2.48 15.97
CA GLY A 175 -12.48 3.64 16.73
C GLY A 175 -11.64 3.30 17.97
N ASP A 176 -11.93 2.21 18.67
CA ASP A 176 -11.46 2.06 20.07
C ASP A 176 -10.12 1.36 20.27
N ALA A 177 -9.57 0.65 19.27
CA ALA A 177 -8.26 0.01 19.40
C ALA A 177 -7.07 0.99 19.38
N ARG A 178 -7.27 2.27 19.01
CA ARG A 178 -6.20 3.29 18.93
C ARG A 178 -5.97 4.04 20.24
N ARG A 179 -6.72 3.71 21.29
CA ARG A 179 -6.63 4.34 22.61
C ARG A 179 -6.11 3.40 23.70
N ALA A 180 -5.47 2.29 23.33
CA ALA A 180 -4.72 1.46 24.27
C ALA A 180 -3.76 2.36 25.07
N GLY A 181 -4.14 2.58 26.34
CA GLY A 181 -3.84 3.79 27.08
C GLY A 181 -2.36 4.04 27.29
N ARG A 182 -1.92 5.25 26.95
CA ARG A 182 -0.63 5.78 27.37
C ARG A 182 -0.50 5.64 28.89
N ALA A 183 0.52 4.91 29.32
CA ALA A 183 0.85 4.69 30.72
C ALA A 183 2.23 5.26 30.99
N THR A 184 2.40 5.89 32.14
CA THR A 184 3.67 6.42 32.64
C THR A 184 3.85 5.98 34.08
N HIS A 185 5.10 5.86 34.52
CA HIS A 185 5.40 5.48 35.90
C HIS A 185 5.76 6.70 36.74
N ALA A 186 5.42 6.64 38.01
CA ALA A 186 5.65 7.71 38.97
C ALA A 186 5.96 7.14 40.35
N GLY A 187 6.79 7.85 41.11
CA GLY A 187 6.98 7.58 42.53
C GLY A 187 5.93 8.31 43.37
N VAL A 188 5.63 7.81 44.58
CA VAL A 188 4.79 8.54 45.52
C VAL A 188 5.60 9.63 46.26
N LEU A 189 5.01 10.82 46.37
CA LEU A 189 5.50 11.92 47.20
C LEU A 189 5.03 11.76 48.64
N ALA A 190 3.71 11.65 48.81
CA ALA A 190 3.01 11.59 50.09
C ALA A 190 1.60 11.02 49.91
N PHE A 191 0.98 10.65 51.03
CA PHE A 191 -0.38 10.13 51.11
C PHE A 191 -1.33 11.16 51.78
N ASP A 192 -1.34 12.38 51.27
CA ASP A 192 -2.07 13.53 51.83
C ASP A 192 -2.99 14.23 50.82
N ALA A 193 -3.23 13.63 49.65
CA ALA A 193 -4.21 14.14 48.71
C ALA A 193 -5.64 13.97 49.24
N ALA A 194 -6.57 14.79 48.73
CA ALA A 194 -7.99 14.64 49.04
C ALA A 194 -8.50 13.25 48.61
N GLU A 195 -9.43 12.69 49.37
CA GLU A 195 -10.00 11.37 49.06
C GLU A 195 -10.60 11.32 47.66
N GLY A 196 -10.24 10.28 46.89
CA GLY A 196 -10.64 10.13 45.50
C GLY A 196 -9.86 10.96 44.46
N VAL A 197 -8.88 11.76 44.89
CA VAL A 197 -8.05 12.62 44.02
C VAL A 197 -6.59 12.15 44.06
N VAL A 198 -5.90 12.26 42.92
CA VAL A 198 -4.45 12.10 42.82
C VAL A 198 -3.81 13.39 42.35
N GLY A 199 -2.77 13.84 43.07
CA GLY A 199 -1.94 14.96 42.68
C GLY A 199 -0.96 14.54 41.59
N LEU A 200 -1.13 15.06 40.38
CA LEU A 200 -0.29 14.79 39.21
C LEU A 200 0.65 15.97 38.94
N PRO A 201 1.97 15.76 38.90
CA PRO A 201 2.90 16.77 38.43
C PRO A 201 2.60 17.22 36.99
N PRO A 202 3.00 18.44 36.60
CA PRO A 202 2.84 18.92 35.22
C PRO A 202 3.49 18.01 34.18
N ALA A 203 4.64 17.38 34.48
CA ALA A 203 5.30 16.47 33.56
C ALA A 203 4.49 15.18 33.32
N VAL A 204 4.02 14.53 34.39
CA VAL A 204 3.13 13.35 34.30
C VAL A 204 1.84 13.68 33.54
N THR A 205 1.22 14.82 33.85
CA THR A 205 -0.01 15.27 33.16
C THR A 205 0.22 15.43 31.66
N ARG A 206 1.35 16.02 31.25
CA ARG A 206 1.71 16.13 29.84
C ARG A 206 1.95 14.76 29.19
N MET A 207 2.62 13.84 29.86
CA MET A 207 2.86 12.49 29.32
C MET A 207 1.54 11.76 29.03
N LEU A 208 0.58 11.84 29.95
CA LEU A 208 -0.74 11.21 29.81
C LEU A 208 -1.59 11.85 28.70
N LEU A 209 -1.57 13.18 28.58
CA LEU A 209 -2.47 13.93 27.68
C LEU A 209 -1.88 14.22 26.30
N ARG A 210 -0.60 13.94 26.08
CA ARG A 210 0.04 14.16 24.77
C ARG A 210 -0.66 13.32 23.70
N ARG A 211 -0.79 13.85 22.48
CA ARG A 211 -1.34 13.11 21.33
C ARG A 211 -0.23 12.49 20.50
N ASP A 212 -0.53 11.38 19.82
CA ASP A 212 0.37 10.82 18.82
C ASP A 212 0.49 11.83 17.68
N GLY A 213 1.67 12.43 17.50
CA GLY A 213 1.94 13.45 16.48
C GLY A 213 2.24 14.87 16.99
N ASP A 214 2.15 15.16 18.29
CA ASP A 214 2.50 16.49 18.84
C ASP A 214 4.02 16.77 18.87
N GLY A 215 4.86 15.79 18.52
CA GLY A 215 6.32 15.90 18.55
C GLY A 215 6.94 16.96 17.62
N SER A 216 6.15 17.57 16.72
CA SER A 216 6.64 18.58 15.77
C SER A 216 6.00 19.97 15.93
N ARG A 217 5.10 20.17 16.91
CA ARG A 217 4.58 21.52 17.21
C ARG A 217 5.46 22.16 18.27
N SER A 218 6.64 22.61 17.84
CA SER A 218 7.44 23.55 18.61
C SER A 218 6.55 24.66 19.14
N LEU A 219 6.59 24.90 20.45
CA LEU A 219 6.03 26.08 21.13
C LEU A 219 6.81 27.35 20.73
N GLY A 220 6.90 27.61 19.42
CA GLY A 220 7.42 28.84 18.82
C GLY A 220 6.28 29.76 18.41
N ARG A 221 5.28 29.95 19.29
CA ARG A 221 4.24 30.94 19.09
C ARG A 221 4.15 31.81 20.33
N ASP A 222 5.11 32.72 20.44
CA ASP A 222 4.90 34.03 21.05
C ASP A 222 5.68 35.08 20.24
N ASP A 223 4.92 36.11 19.84
CA ASP A 223 5.28 37.49 19.54
C ASP A 223 6.34 37.83 18.47
N GLY A 224 5.88 38.45 17.37
CA GLY A 224 6.79 39.22 16.52
C GLY A 224 6.39 39.52 15.07
N ASP A 225 5.12 39.64 14.71
CA ASP A 225 4.77 40.35 13.45
C ASP A 225 4.52 41.84 13.77
N GLY A 226 5.63 42.54 13.96
CA GLY A 226 5.69 43.99 13.92
C GLY A 226 5.62 44.47 12.48
N SER A 227 4.40 44.51 11.94
CA SER A 227 4.11 45.17 10.66
C SER A 227 2.89 46.07 10.80
N ARG A 228 3.04 47.22 11.46
CA ARG A 228 2.20 48.38 11.18
C ARG A 228 3.04 49.66 11.09
N PRO A 229 2.85 50.45 10.02
CA PRO A 229 3.63 51.66 9.76
C PRO A 229 3.16 52.82 10.63
N SER A 230 4.14 53.59 11.10
CA SER A 230 3.96 54.87 11.80
C SER A 230 3.18 55.88 10.97
N PRO A 231 2.35 56.70 11.61
CA PRO A 231 2.19 58.09 11.21
C PRO A 231 2.70 59.02 12.32
N SER A 232 3.43 60.02 11.84
CA SER A 232 3.97 61.16 12.58
C SER A 232 2.90 62.10 13.12
N THR A 233 3.39 63.05 13.91
CA THR A 233 2.88 64.42 14.17
C THR A 233 1.76 64.57 15.20
N GLY A 234 2.03 65.42 16.20
CA GLY A 234 1.01 66.02 17.06
C GLY A 234 1.55 66.39 18.44
N GLU A 235 1.81 67.68 18.62
CA GLU A 235 2.26 68.36 19.84
C GLU A 235 1.27 68.28 21.03
N GLU A 236 1.79 68.70 22.19
CA GLU A 236 1.13 69.41 23.30
C GLU A 236 0.50 68.65 24.51
N GLU A 237 1.04 69.05 25.67
CA GLU A 237 0.39 69.45 26.93
C GLU A 237 -0.11 68.41 27.97
N GLU A 238 0.60 68.45 29.10
CA GLU A 238 0.16 68.73 30.49
C GLU A 238 -0.95 67.92 31.21
N GLU A 239 -0.59 67.62 32.47
CA GLU A 239 -1.41 67.60 33.68
C GLU A 239 -2.15 66.33 34.16
N GLU A 240 -2.36 66.37 35.50
CA GLU A 240 -2.67 65.34 36.48
C GLU A 240 -4.02 64.63 36.28
N GLU A 241 -4.19 63.42 36.82
CA GLU A 241 -4.92 63.19 38.09
C GLU A 241 -5.33 61.70 38.25
N ASP A 242 -5.57 61.34 39.50
CA ASP A 242 -6.01 60.07 40.07
C ASP A 242 -7.11 59.31 39.30
N GLY A 243 -6.97 57.99 39.19
CA GLY A 243 -8.03 57.12 38.70
C GLY A 243 -7.76 55.64 38.93
N ALA A 244 -8.15 55.14 40.10
CA ALA A 244 -8.14 53.72 40.45
C ALA A 244 -8.80 52.83 39.37
N PRO A 245 -8.23 51.67 39.01
CA PRO A 245 -8.88 50.77 38.07
C PRO A 245 -10.09 50.09 38.73
N ARG A 246 -11.28 50.41 38.23
CA ARG A 246 -12.50 49.63 38.44
C ARG A 246 -12.28 48.23 37.88
N VAL A 247 -12.41 47.24 38.76
CA VAL A 247 -12.40 45.83 38.39
C VAL A 247 -13.75 45.53 37.76
N ASP A 248 -13.78 45.34 36.44
CA ASP A 248 -14.92 44.77 35.73
C ASP A 248 -15.08 43.29 36.14
N VAL A 249 -15.77 43.08 37.25
CA VAL A 249 -16.44 41.82 37.58
C VAL A 249 -17.64 41.71 36.64
N ASP A 250 -17.49 40.95 35.55
CA ASP A 250 -18.54 40.10 34.90
C ASP A 250 -18.28 39.85 33.40
N ALA A 251 -17.13 39.26 33.05
CA ALA A 251 -16.89 38.84 31.65
C ALA A 251 -16.03 37.57 31.47
N PHE A 252 -15.93 36.69 32.48
CA PHE A 252 -15.26 35.38 32.34
C PHE A 252 -16.03 34.26 33.05
N ALA A 253 -17.30 34.09 32.70
CA ALA A 253 -18.04 32.87 32.98
C ALA A 253 -18.39 32.19 31.65
N SER A 254 -18.08 30.89 31.55
CA SER A 254 -18.38 29.99 30.42
C SER A 254 -17.33 29.88 29.31
N ALA A 255 -16.10 29.51 29.68
CA ALA A 255 -15.47 28.37 29.01
C ALA A 255 -15.50 27.20 30.00
N SER A 256 -16.32 26.18 29.72
CA SER A 256 -16.39 24.96 30.53
C SER A 256 -14.97 24.39 30.66
N ALA A 257 -14.38 24.52 31.85
CA ALA A 257 -13.08 23.93 32.13
C ALA A 257 -13.19 22.42 31.85
N PRO A 258 -12.29 21.83 31.07
CA PRO A 258 -12.33 20.40 30.79
C PRO A 258 -12.31 19.66 32.12
N ALA A 259 -13.24 18.72 32.30
CA ALA A 259 -13.31 17.92 33.51
C ALA A 259 -11.94 17.27 33.79
N PRO A 260 -11.50 17.21 35.05
CA PRO A 260 -10.20 16.64 35.39
C PRO A 260 -10.12 15.18 34.90
N PRO A 261 -8.99 14.77 34.29
CA PRO A 261 -8.88 13.45 33.70
C PRO A 261 -9.00 12.38 34.79
N ARG A 262 -9.84 11.37 34.56
CA ARG A 262 -9.83 10.16 35.39
C ARG A 262 -8.60 9.34 35.03
N VAL A 263 -7.83 8.95 36.03
CA VAL A 263 -6.60 8.17 35.85
C VAL A 263 -6.67 6.89 36.65
N ARG A 264 -6.22 5.79 36.04
CA ARG A 264 -6.02 4.52 36.71
C ARG A 264 -4.59 4.51 37.26
N VAL A 265 -4.47 4.36 38.57
CA VAL A 265 -3.19 4.24 39.28
C VAL A 265 -3.05 2.80 39.76
N SER A 266 -1.98 2.13 39.36
CA SER A 266 -1.71 0.73 39.73
C SER A 266 -0.34 0.57 40.34
N TYR A 267 -0.23 -0.17 41.43
CA TYR A 267 1.05 -0.47 42.07
C TYR A 267 1.94 -1.31 41.15
N ARG A 268 3.21 -0.91 41.04
CA ARG A 268 4.25 -1.62 40.28
C ARG A 268 5.55 -1.67 41.04
N ARG A 269 6.20 -2.84 41.02
CA ARG A 269 7.61 -2.97 41.34
C ARG A 269 8.42 -2.83 40.07
N LEU A 270 9.35 -1.88 40.08
CA LEU A 270 10.23 -1.62 38.94
C LEU A 270 11.64 -2.12 39.26
N PRO A 271 12.31 -2.79 38.31
CA PRO A 271 13.72 -3.11 38.46
C PRO A 271 14.57 -1.85 38.41
N LYS A 272 15.80 -1.96 38.93
CA LYS A 272 16.81 -0.91 38.83
C LYS A 272 17.24 -0.74 37.37
N GLY A 273 17.23 0.50 36.88
CA GLY A 273 17.68 0.82 35.52
C GLY A 273 19.19 0.76 35.40
N VAL A 274 19.68 0.12 34.34
CA VAL A 274 21.13 0.05 34.03
C VAL A 274 21.48 0.84 32.78
N TYR A 275 20.55 0.90 31.82
CA TYR A 275 20.74 1.62 30.56
C TYR A 275 19.44 2.29 30.11
N ALA A 276 19.55 3.46 29.49
CA ALA A 276 18.45 4.11 28.79
C ALA A 276 18.94 4.77 27.50
N LYS A 277 18.16 4.63 26.43
CA LYS A 277 18.39 5.29 25.16
C LYS A 277 17.41 6.44 25.01
N LEU A 278 17.94 7.65 24.94
CA LEU A 278 17.15 8.86 24.76
C LEU A 278 17.24 9.33 23.32
N LYS A 279 16.12 9.77 22.78
CA LYS A 279 16.01 10.20 21.39
C LYS A 279 15.47 11.63 21.33
N PRO A 280 16.27 12.62 20.91
CA PRO A 280 15.78 13.97 20.72
C PRO A 280 14.63 13.98 19.73
N LEU A 281 13.54 14.66 20.06
CA LEU A 281 12.42 14.78 19.13
C LEU A 281 12.77 15.64 17.93
N SER A 282 13.60 16.66 18.15
CA SER A 282 14.02 17.59 17.11
C SER A 282 15.54 17.65 16.96
N ALA A 283 15.99 17.90 15.73
CA ALA A 283 17.39 18.20 15.42
C ALA A 283 17.89 19.51 16.07
N ALA A 284 16.97 20.36 16.56
CA ALA A 284 17.32 21.59 17.27
C ALA A 284 18.17 21.33 18.53
N PHE A 285 18.03 20.18 19.19
CA PHE A 285 18.82 19.84 20.37
C PHE A 285 20.33 19.75 20.06
N GLN A 286 20.71 19.05 18.98
CA GLN A 286 22.11 18.91 18.59
C GLN A 286 22.70 20.25 18.14
N ARG A 287 21.89 21.10 17.48
CA ARG A 287 22.30 22.46 17.11
C ARG A 287 22.51 23.34 18.34
N ALA A 288 21.57 23.33 19.29
CA ALA A 288 21.69 24.10 20.53
C ALA A 288 22.93 23.71 21.34
N ILE A 289 23.28 22.42 21.40
CA ILE A 289 24.54 21.97 22.02
C ILE A 289 25.74 22.54 21.28
N ALA A 290 25.78 22.42 19.94
CA ALA A 290 26.89 22.93 19.14
C ALA A 290 27.04 24.47 19.23
N ASP A 291 25.94 25.20 19.26
CA ASP A 291 25.91 26.66 19.40
C ASP A 291 26.39 27.09 20.79
N ALA A 292 25.96 26.39 21.84
CA ALA A 292 26.41 26.64 23.20
C ALA A 292 27.88 26.25 23.41
N ASP A 293 28.36 25.18 22.76
CA ASP A 293 29.78 24.80 22.72
C ASP A 293 30.63 25.89 22.05
N ALA A 294 30.19 26.37 20.89
CA ALA A 294 30.87 27.43 20.15
C ALA A 294 30.91 28.74 20.96
N ALA A 295 29.82 29.08 21.65
CA ALA A 295 29.75 30.25 22.52
C ALA A 295 30.68 30.11 23.74
N ALA A 296 30.73 28.92 24.37
CA ALA A 296 31.63 28.65 25.49
C ALA A 296 33.11 28.74 25.09
N ALA A 297 33.47 28.24 23.90
CA ALA A 297 34.82 28.38 23.35
C ALA A 297 35.17 29.86 23.10
N TYR A 298 34.26 30.64 22.53
CA TYR A 298 34.48 32.08 22.30
C TYR A 298 34.67 32.87 23.59
N ALA A 299 33.90 32.55 24.65
CA ALA A 299 34.01 33.21 25.95
C ALA A 299 35.30 32.85 26.70
N ALA A 300 35.83 31.64 26.51
CA ALA A 300 37.06 31.18 27.16
C ALA A 300 38.34 31.81 26.57
N ASP A 301 38.37 32.08 25.26
CA ASP A 301 39.59 32.56 24.59
C ASP A 301 39.74 34.08 24.60
N GLY A 302 38.65 34.85 24.67
CA GLY A 302 38.69 36.30 24.44
C GLY A 302 39.34 36.67 23.09
N PRO A 303 39.32 37.94 22.66
CA PRO A 303 40.04 38.32 21.46
C PRO A 303 41.54 38.44 21.78
N GLY A 304 42.30 37.34 21.76
CA GLY A 304 43.75 37.43 21.54
C GLY A 304 44.72 36.48 22.25
N THR A 305 44.30 35.51 23.08
CA THR A 305 45.27 34.61 23.74
C THR A 305 44.86 33.15 23.61
N GLY A 306 45.01 32.60 22.40
CA GLY A 306 44.69 31.23 22.03
C GLY A 306 45.53 30.18 22.78
N THR A 307 45.12 29.88 24.00
CA THR A 307 45.56 28.70 24.77
C THR A 307 44.40 28.02 25.52
N GLY A 308 43.14 28.41 25.25
CA GLY A 308 41.97 27.90 25.94
C GLY A 308 41.72 26.42 25.69
N THR A 309 41.92 25.61 26.71
CA THR A 309 41.18 24.36 26.92
C THR A 309 39.72 24.72 27.20
N GLY A 310 38.99 25.15 26.17
CA GLY A 310 37.58 25.49 26.28
C GLY A 310 36.79 24.28 26.78
N THR A 311 36.24 24.39 27.98
CA THR A 311 35.29 23.41 28.51
C THR A 311 33.99 23.56 27.73
N GLY A 312 33.80 22.71 26.71
CA GLY A 312 32.52 22.59 26.02
C GLY A 312 31.38 22.27 27.01
N VAL A 313 30.16 22.48 26.57
CA VAL A 313 28.92 22.04 27.23
C VAL A 313 29.04 20.56 27.55
N ASP A 314 29.06 20.26 28.84
CA ASP A 314 29.05 18.89 29.31
C ASP A 314 27.63 18.30 29.13
N VAL A 315 27.43 17.66 27.99
CA VAL A 315 26.17 16.95 27.65
C VAL A 315 25.84 15.89 28.71
N LYS A 316 26.84 15.29 29.36
CA LYS A 316 26.61 14.32 30.42
C LYS A 316 26.01 15.00 31.65
N ALA A 317 26.58 16.11 32.12
CA ALA A 317 26.04 16.88 33.25
C ALA A 317 24.63 17.42 32.98
N LEU A 318 24.37 17.82 31.74
CA LEU A 318 23.05 18.26 31.26
C LEU A 318 22.00 17.14 31.38
N LEU A 319 22.33 15.94 30.92
CA LEU A 319 21.47 14.77 31.01
C LEU A 319 21.30 14.30 32.45
N GLU A 320 22.37 14.25 33.25
CA GLU A 320 22.31 13.92 34.67
C GLU A 320 21.36 14.87 35.40
N SER A 321 21.45 16.18 35.15
CA SER A 321 20.56 17.17 35.75
C SER A 321 19.09 16.95 35.38
N ALA A 322 18.81 16.54 34.14
CA ALA A 322 17.45 16.22 33.71
C ALA A 322 16.92 14.91 34.32
N ILE A 323 17.76 13.88 34.39
CA ILE A 323 17.41 12.54 34.90
C ILE A 323 17.22 12.56 36.42
N LEU A 324 18.03 13.32 37.16
CA LEU A 324 17.91 13.49 38.61
C LEU A 324 16.58 14.12 39.05
N ARG A 325 15.83 14.74 38.13
CA ARG A 325 14.49 15.24 38.37
C ARG A 325 13.40 14.17 38.31
N ARG A 326 13.73 12.92 37.96
CA ARG A 326 12.80 11.79 37.87
C ARG A 326 13.17 10.64 38.82
N CYS A 327 12.18 9.88 39.23
CA CYS A 327 12.30 8.61 39.96
C CYS A 327 12.27 7.40 39.02
N THR A 328 11.65 7.54 37.85
CA THR A 328 11.37 6.45 36.92
C THR A 328 11.55 6.88 35.46
N LEU A 329 11.85 5.92 34.59
CA LEU A 329 11.81 6.08 33.14
C LEU A 329 10.92 4.99 32.54
N THR A 330 9.92 5.40 31.75
CA THR A 330 9.07 4.50 30.96
C THR A 330 9.39 4.68 29.49
N VAL A 331 9.46 3.59 28.72
CA VAL A 331 9.56 3.68 27.25
C VAL A 331 8.37 4.46 26.70
N GLY A 332 8.65 5.48 25.89
CA GLY A 332 7.65 6.40 25.34
C GLY A 332 7.45 7.70 26.15
N ASP A 333 7.99 7.80 27.37
CA ASP A 333 8.00 9.05 28.13
C ASP A 333 8.90 10.10 27.47
N VAL A 334 8.68 11.38 27.81
CA VAL A 334 9.53 12.49 27.38
C VAL A 334 10.28 13.09 28.56
N VAL A 335 11.59 13.14 28.45
CA VAL A 335 12.49 13.85 29.36
C VAL A 335 12.78 15.23 28.79
N ARG A 336 12.69 16.26 29.63
CA ARG A 336 13.03 17.64 29.25
C ARG A 336 14.43 17.99 29.71
N VAL A 337 15.21 18.49 28.78
CA VAL A 337 16.60 18.86 28.99
C VAL A 337 16.76 20.36 28.70
N ARG A 338 17.40 21.10 29.61
CA ARG A 338 17.60 22.55 29.49
C ARG A 338 19.02 22.84 29.05
N VAL A 339 19.19 23.23 27.79
CA VAL A 339 20.48 23.64 27.21
C VAL A 339 20.68 25.13 27.48
N PRO A 340 21.82 25.54 28.07
CA PRO A 340 22.09 26.96 28.31
C PRO A 340 22.13 27.73 26.99
N ALA A 341 21.59 28.95 27.00
CA ALA A 341 21.60 29.80 25.81
C ALA A 341 23.03 30.26 25.45
N PRO A 342 23.36 30.38 24.15
CA PRO A 342 24.67 30.84 23.71
C PRO A 342 24.90 32.30 24.14
N GLY A 343 25.81 32.52 25.09
CA GLY A 343 26.10 33.85 25.65
C GLY A 343 25.52 34.10 27.05
N GLY A 344 24.81 33.12 27.63
CA GLY A 344 24.30 33.11 29.00
C GLY A 344 25.40 32.98 30.07
N GLY A 345 26.38 33.88 30.07
CA GLY A 345 27.11 34.19 31.30
C GLY A 345 26.15 34.83 32.30
N ALA A 346 26.49 34.84 33.60
CA ALA A 346 25.64 35.23 34.73
C ALA A 346 25.06 36.68 34.73
N GLY A 347 25.02 37.38 33.59
CA GLY A 347 24.41 38.68 33.40
C GLY A 347 23.71 38.92 32.04
N ALA A 348 23.62 37.93 31.14
CA ALA A 348 22.89 38.06 29.87
C ALA A 348 21.51 37.38 29.97
N GLY A 349 20.42 38.14 29.77
CA GLY A 349 19.04 37.71 29.99
C GLY A 349 18.46 36.69 28.99
N GLU A 350 19.30 35.90 28.32
CA GLU A 350 18.85 34.90 27.37
C GLU A 350 18.47 33.60 28.09
N ARG A 351 17.26 33.08 27.82
CA ARG A 351 16.68 31.96 28.56
C ARG A 351 17.19 30.62 28.02
N ASP A 352 17.52 29.70 28.92
CA ASP A 352 17.84 28.30 28.59
C ASP A 352 16.80 27.70 27.64
N GLN A 353 17.27 26.96 26.64
CA GLN A 353 16.44 26.28 25.66
C GLN A 353 15.99 24.91 26.19
N GLU A 354 14.68 24.70 26.30
CA GLU A 354 14.12 23.38 26.68
C GLU A 354 13.95 22.49 25.45
N HIS A 355 14.59 21.31 25.48
CA HIS A 355 14.47 20.28 24.46
C HIS A 355 13.82 19.02 25.03
N GLU A 356 13.00 18.38 24.20
CA GLU A 356 12.29 17.14 24.54
C GLU A 356 13.01 15.92 23.95
N LEU A 357 13.36 14.97 24.81
CA LEU A 357 13.98 13.70 24.46
C LEU A 357 13.04 12.55 24.84
N LEU A 358 12.68 11.73 23.87
CA LEU A 358 11.87 10.53 24.07
C LEU A 358 12.72 9.41 24.67
N VAL A 359 12.22 8.71 25.67
CA VAL A 359 12.80 7.46 26.15
C VAL A 359 12.47 6.37 25.13
N ALA A 360 13.45 5.99 24.32
CA ALA A 360 13.26 5.01 23.26
C ALA A 360 13.37 3.57 23.78
N GLU A 361 14.36 3.31 24.63
CA GLU A 361 14.67 1.97 25.17
C GLU A 361 15.15 2.12 26.62
N VAL A 362 14.88 1.11 27.46
CA VAL A 362 15.39 1.00 28.83
C VAL A 362 15.84 -0.43 29.12
N SER A 363 16.84 -0.61 29.98
CA SER A 363 17.32 -1.93 30.41
C SER A 363 17.15 -2.11 31.92
N PRO A 364 16.57 -3.24 32.39
CA PRO A 364 16.21 -4.44 31.62
C PRO A 364 15.00 -4.23 30.67
N GLU A 365 15.13 -4.71 29.42
CA GLU A 365 14.18 -4.45 28.33
C GLU A 365 12.79 -5.02 28.61
N ASP A 366 12.73 -6.17 29.28
CA ASP A 366 11.49 -6.89 29.60
C ASP A 366 10.55 -6.12 30.53
N ALA A 367 11.04 -5.07 31.21
CA ALA A 367 10.26 -4.32 32.19
C ALA A 367 9.46 -3.17 31.57
N GLY A 368 9.88 -2.61 30.43
CA GLY A 368 9.28 -1.42 29.79
C GLY A 368 9.34 -0.11 30.60
N ALA A 369 9.64 -0.20 31.91
CA ALA A 369 9.90 0.90 32.81
C ALA A 369 10.93 0.50 33.87
N VAL A 370 11.74 1.45 34.30
CA VAL A 370 12.82 1.23 35.29
C VAL A 370 12.82 2.28 36.39
N SER A 371 13.33 1.88 37.55
CA SER A 371 13.60 2.78 38.68
C SER A 371 14.98 3.43 38.53
N LEU A 372 15.04 4.74 38.83
CA LEU A 372 16.25 5.54 38.88
C LEU A 372 16.79 5.76 40.31
N ILE A 373 16.23 5.06 41.28
CA ILE A 373 16.53 5.29 42.69
C ILE A 373 17.71 4.42 43.11
N GLU A 374 18.81 5.09 43.48
CA GLU A 374 20.07 4.45 43.90
C GLU A 374 20.62 3.52 42.79
N THR A 375 20.66 4.05 41.57
CA THR A 375 21.12 3.35 40.37
C THR A 375 22.08 4.22 39.57
N ASP A 376 23.14 3.61 39.07
CA ASP A 376 23.99 4.20 38.05
C ASP A 376 23.40 3.84 36.68
N LEU A 377 22.85 4.84 35.99
CA LEU A 377 22.22 4.65 34.69
C LEU A 377 23.17 5.10 33.57
N ALA A 378 23.50 4.19 32.65
CA ALA A 378 24.16 4.56 31.40
C ALA A 378 23.13 5.15 30.42
N VAL A 379 23.46 6.29 29.80
CA VAL A 379 22.56 6.98 28.88
C VAL A 379 23.21 7.12 27.52
N ASP A 380 22.48 6.73 26.49
CA ASP A 380 22.89 6.89 25.09
C ASP A 380 21.91 7.80 24.35
N ILE A 381 22.41 8.56 23.37
CA ILE A 381 21.63 9.51 22.58
C ILE A 381 21.50 9.01 21.15
N ALA A 382 20.30 8.62 20.76
CA ALA A 382 19.98 8.25 19.39
C ALA A 382 19.84 9.49 18.49
N PRO A 383 19.97 9.33 17.15
CA PRO A 383 19.64 10.39 16.19
C PRO A 383 18.21 10.91 16.36
N SER A 384 17.98 12.19 16.05
CA SER A 384 16.68 12.81 16.26
C SER A 384 15.57 12.18 15.40
N PHE A 385 14.32 12.26 15.88
CA PHE A 385 13.17 11.75 15.14
C PHE A 385 12.99 12.47 13.79
N ASP A 386 13.18 13.79 13.75
CA ASP A 386 13.17 14.58 12.53
C ASP A 386 14.24 14.13 11.52
N TYR A 387 15.44 13.78 12.01
CA TYR A 387 16.53 13.31 11.15
C TYR A 387 16.18 11.95 10.52
N GLU A 388 15.70 10.99 11.30
CA GLU A 388 15.29 9.69 10.74
C GLU A 388 14.12 9.82 9.77
N ARG A 389 13.16 10.71 10.05
CA ARG A 389 12.03 10.97 9.16
C ARG A 389 12.50 11.52 7.82
N THR A 390 13.39 12.51 7.83
CA THR A 390 13.93 13.07 6.58
C THR A 390 14.74 12.05 5.80
N MET A 391 15.54 11.21 6.47
CA MET A 391 16.27 10.11 5.83
C MET A 391 15.33 9.05 5.24
N ARG A 392 14.23 8.72 5.93
CA ARG A 392 13.20 7.81 5.41
C ARG A 392 12.53 8.39 4.16
N ASP A 393 12.12 9.66 4.18
CA ASP A 393 11.50 10.32 3.04
C ASP A 393 12.45 10.35 1.82
N VAL A 394 13.75 10.57 2.04
CA VAL A 394 14.77 10.51 0.99
C VAL A 394 14.91 9.09 0.44
N ALA A 395 15.02 8.09 1.31
CA ALA A 395 15.14 6.70 0.91
C ALA A 395 13.90 6.19 0.17
N GLU A 396 12.70 6.59 0.58
CA GLU A 396 11.44 6.25 -0.11
C GLU A 396 11.38 6.88 -1.51
N ARG A 397 11.81 8.14 -1.67
CA ARG A 397 11.90 8.80 -2.97
C ARG A 397 12.94 8.13 -3.88
N GLU A 398 14.07 7.72 -3.32
CA GLU A 398 15.09 6.99 -4.07
C GLU A 398 14.60 5.62 -4.49
N ALA A 399 13.95 4.88 -3.58
CA ALA A 399 13.34 3.59 -3.88
C ALA A 399 12.24 3.71 -4.95
N ALA A 400 11.42 4.76 -4.90
CA ALA A 400 10.42 5.04 -5.94
C ALA A 400 11.09 5.26 -7.30
N ARG A 401 12.15 6.08 -7.36
CA ARG A 401 12.92 6.31 -8.60
C ARG A 401 13.52 5.01 -9.15
N LEU A 402 14.05 4.14 -8.28
CA LEU A 402 14.58 2.85 -8.69
C LEU A 402 13.49 1.90 -9.22
N ARG A 403 12.31 1.88 -8.60
CA ARG A 403 11.15 1.10 -9.09
C ARG A 403 10.67 1.61 -10.44
N ASP A 404 10.55 2.92 -10.61
CA ASP A 404 10.14 3.52 -11.89
C ASP A 404 11.16 3.24 -12.99
N ALA A 405 12.45 3.33 -12.68
CA ALA A 405 13.52 2.96 -13.61
C ALA A 405 13.50 1.47 -13.96
N ALA A 406 13.22 0.59 -13.00
CA ALA A 406 13.08 -0.85 -13.25
C ALA A 406 11.85 -1.16 -14.10
N ALA A 407 10.71 -0.50 -13.84
CA ALA A 407 9.49 -0.65 -14.63
C ALA A 407 9.68 -0.15 -16.07
N ALA A 408 10.38 0.97 -16.26
CA ALA A 408 10.71 1.48 -17.58
C ALA A 408 11.62 0.51 -18.36
N ARG A 409 12.61 -0.10 -17.70
CA ARG A 409 13.46 -1.13 -18.32
C ARG A 409 12.66 -2.37 -18.71
N ALA A 410 11.78 -2.85 -17.84
CA ALA A 410 10.92 -4.00 -18.12
C ALA A 410 9.98 -3.71 -19.30
N ALA A 411 9.40 -2.50 -19.38
CA ALA A 411 8.51 -2.13 -20.50
C ALA A 411 9.25 -2.10 -21.85
N VAL A 412 10.51 -1.65 -21.88
CA VAL A 412 11.34 -1.69 -23.10
C VAL A 412 11.67 -3.13 -23.49
N GLU A 413 11.94 -4.00 -22.52
CA GLU A 413 12.20 -5.42 -22.76
C GLU A 413 10.96 -6.13 -23.32
N ASP A 414 9.79 -5.90 -22.73
CA ASP A 414 8.50 -6.41 -23.22
C ASP A 414 8.20 -5.94 -24.67
N GLU A 415 8.51 -4.68 -25.00
CA GLU A 415 8.35 -4.15 -26.37
C GLU A 415 9.30 -4.82 -27.37
N ILE A 416 10.55 -5.06 -26.98
CA ILE A 416 11.54 -5.78 -27.81
C ILE A 416 11.07 -7.22 -28.05
N GLU A 417 10.59 -7.91 -27.01
CA GLU A 417 10.07 -9.28 -27.12
C GLU A 417 8.80 -9.36 -27.98
N ALA A 418 7.88 -8.42 -27.82
CA ALA A 418 6.68 -8.33 -28.64
C ALA A 418 7.04 -8.15 -30.12
N ARG A 419 7.95 -7.20 -30.41
CA ARG A 419 8.44 -6.98 -31.79
C ARG A 419 9.15 -8.19 -32.37
N ALA A 420 9.92 -8.92 -31.55
CA ALA A 420 10.58 -10.15 -31.97
C ALA A 420 9.57 -11.27 -32.27
N ARG A 421 8.49 -11.38 -31.49
CA ARG A 421 7.39 -12.32 -31.73
C ARG A 421 6.67 -12.00 -33.03
N ASP A 422 6.27 -10.75 -33.23
CA ASP A 422 5.58 -10.30 -34.45
C ASP A 422 6.44 -10.54 -35.70
N ALA A 423 7.75 -10.30 -35.62
CA ALA A 423 8.68 -10.57 -36.71
C ALA A 423 8.79 -12.07 -37.04
N ARG A 424 8.80 -12.94 -36.03
CA ARG A 424 8.79 -14.40 -36.23
C ARG A 424 7.48 -14.87 -36.88
N GLU A 425 6.34 -14.39 -36.41
CA GLU A 425 5.03 -14.72 -36.98
C GLU A 425 4.88 -14.20 -38.41
N ALA A 426 5.44 -13.03 -38.73
CA ALA A 426 5.49 -12.51 -40.08
C ALA A 426 6.39 -13.36 -41.00
N ALA A 427 7.55 -13.81 -40.50
CA ALA A 427 8.45 -14.68 -41.25
C ALA A 427 7.83 -16.07 -41.54
N VAL A 428 7.10 -16.65 -40.57
CA VAL A 428 6.37 -17.90 -40.77
C VAL A 428 5.29 -17.75 -41.85
N ARG A 429 4.47 -16.71 -41.78
CA ARG A 429 3.43 -16.43 -42.80
C ARG A 429 4.03 -16.23 -44.20
N ALA A 430 5.13 -15.49 -44.29
CA ALA A 430 5.81 -15.28 -45.56
C ALA A 430 6.35 -16.60 -46.16
N ALA A 431 6.90 -17.49 -45.33
CA ALA A 431 7.36 -18.81 -45.77
C ALA A 431 6.21 -19.72 -46.22
N GLU A 432 5.08 -19.71 -45.52
CA GLU A 432 3.87 -20.45 -45.91
C GLU A 432 3.30 -19.94 -47.25
N ASP A 433 3.22 -18.62 -47.45
CA ASP A 433 2.78 -18.02 -48.70
C ASP A 433 3.71 -18.37 -49.87
N GLU A 434 5.02 -18.36 -49.64
CA GLU A 434 6.02 -18.80 -50.62
C GLU A 434 5.85 -20.28 -50.97
N GLU A 435 5.67 -21.18 -50.00
CA GLU A 435 5.45 -22.61 -50.24
C GLU A 435 4.15 -22.85 -51.03
N VAL A 436 3.07 -22.15 -50.68
CA VAL A 436 1.78 -22.23 -51.40
C VAL A 436 1.95 -21.76 -52.84
N SER A 437 2.69 -20.67 -53.07
CA SER A 437 2.96 -20.16 -54.41
C SER A 437 3.79 -21.16 -55.24
N ALA A 438 4.87 -21.70 -54.68
CA ALA A 438 5.73 -22.69 -55.32
C ALA A 438 4.96 -23.98 -55.64
N ARG A 439 4.08 -24.43 -54.74
CA ARG A 439 3.23 -25.61 -54.97
C ARG A 439 2.23 -25.38 -56.11
N ARG A 440 1.63 -24.20 -56.20
CA ARG A 440 0.74 -23.82 -57.31
C ARG A 440 1.49 -23.79 -58.63
N GLU A 441 2.68 -23.21 -58.67
CA GLU A 441 3.52 -23.16 -59.88
C GLU A 441 3.98 -24.55 -60.32
N ALA A 442 4.45 -25.39 -59.38
CA ALA A 442 4.85 -26.76 -59.66
C ALA A 442 3.68 -27.61 -60.21
N ARG A 443 2.47 -27.43 -59.67
CA ARG A 443 1.26 -28.07 -60.19
C ARG A 443 0.94 -27.59 -61.61
N ALA A 444 0.96 -26.28 -61.85
CA ALA A 444 0.75 -25.71 -63.17
C ALA A 444 1.80 -26.18 -64.20
N ALA A 445 3.06 -26.31 -63.79
CA ALA A 445 4.13 -26.85 -64.64
C ALA A 445 3.90 -28.32 -65.02
N ARG A 446 3.59 -29.19 -64.04
CA ARG A 446 3.24 -30.60 -64.30
C ARG A 446 2.06 -30.75 -65.23
N TYR A 447 1.05 -29.90 -65.05
CA TYR A 447 -0.14 -29.88 -65.90
C TYR A 447 0.20 -29.50 -67.35
N ARG A 448 1.01 -28.46 -67.56
CA ARG A 448 1.50 -28.06 -68.90
C ARG A 448 2.29 -29.17 -69.57
N GLU A 449 3.19 -29.85 -68.84
CA GLU A 449 3.97 -30.97 -69.35
C GLU A 449 3.08 -32.15 -69.76
N ALA A 450 2.09 -32.50 -68.93
CA ALA A 450 1.13 -33.56 -69.24
C ALA A 450 0.29 -33.23 -70.49
N ALA A 451 -0.10 -31.96 -70.66
CA ALA A 451 -0.80 -31.50 -71.86
C ALA A 451 0.10 -31.57 -73.11
N ALA A 452 1.39 -31.22 -72.99
CA ALA A 452 2.36 -31.35 -74.08
C ALA A 452 2.51 -32.80 -74.55
N LYS A 453 2.55 -33.75 -73.61
CA LYS A 453 2.66 -35.20 -73.89
C LYS A 453 1.42 -35.77 -74.61
N ARG A 454 0.24 -35.19 -74.38
CA ARG A 454 -1.02 -35.61 -75.05
C ARG A 454 -1.17 -34.98 -76.44
N ALA A 455 -0.52 -33.86 -76.70
CA ALA A 455 -0.59 -33.21 -77.99
C ALA A 455 0.18 -34.04 -79.05
N PRO A 456 -0.37 -34.23 -80.26
CA PRO A 456 0.29 -34.99 -81.31
C PRO A 456 1.63 -34.33 -81.71
N PRO A 457 2.66 -35.09 -82.12
CA PRO A 457 3.93 -34.52 -82.57
C PRO A 457 3.74 -33.65 -83.81
N GLU A 458 4.52 -32.58 -83.94
CA GLU A 458 4.37 -31.64 -85.06
C GLU A 458 4.76 -32.33 -86.38
N PRO A 459 3.85 -32.39 -87.38
CA PRO A 459 4.16 -33.03 -88.65
C PRO A 459 5.12 -32.17 -89.48
N PRO A 460 5.98 -32.81 -90.32
CA PRO A 460 6.74 -32.08 -91.33
C PRO A 460 5.79 -31.44 -92.35
N ASP A 461 6.28 -30.45 -93.08
CA ASP A 461 5.49 -29.80 -94.13
C ASP A 461 5.15 -30.78 -95.26
N GLY A 462 3.90 -30.73 -95.76
CA GLY A 462 3.41 -31.69 -96.75
C GLY A 462 1.89 -31.74 -96.87
N ASP A 463 1.41 -32.61 -97.75
CA ASP A 463 -0.02 -32.74 -98.05
C ASP A 463 -0.82 -33.21 -96.83
N GLY A 464 -1.94 -32.53 -96.56
CA GLY A 464 -2.82 -32.82 -95.44
C GLY A 464 -2.39 -32.21 -94.10
N VAL A 465 -1.52 -31.19 -94.09
CA VAL A 465 -1.06 -30.46 -92.90
C VAL A 465 -1.64 -29.04 -92.83
N VAL A 466 -2.14 -28.65 -91.66
CA VAL A 466 -2.73 -27.34 -91.38
C VAL A 466 -1.88 -26.59 -90.36
N ALA A 467 -1.40 -25.40 -90.72
CA ALA A 467 -0.70 -24.51 -89.78
C ALA A 467 -1.71 -23.60 -89.07
N LEU A 468 -1.79 -23.67 -87.74
CA LEU A 468 -2.70 -22.87 -86.92
C LEU A 468 -1.92 -21.87 -86.06
N ARG A 469 -2.45 -20.65 -85.94
CA ARG A 469 -1.87 -19.57 -85.14
C ARG A 469 -2.77 -19.30 -83.94
N PHE A 470 -2.23 -19.47 -82.73
CA PHE A 470 -2.92 -19.29 -81.46
C PHE A 470 -2.51 -17.98 -80.80
N SER A 471 -3.46 -17.09 -80.57
CA SER A 471 -3.26 -15.90 -79.73
C SER A 471 -3.70 -16.21 -78.30
N LEU A 472 -2.74 -16.23 -77.39
CA LEU A 472 -2.90 -16.61 -75.98
C LEU A 472 -3.36 -15.41 -75.13
N PRO A 473 -3.97 -15.65 -73.95
CA PRO A 473 -4.43 -14.57 -73.06
C PRO A 473 -3.29 -13.71 -72.48
N ASP A 474 -2.05 -14.22 -72.51
CA ASP A 474 -0.84 -13.49 -72.13
C ASP A 474 -0.36 -12.48 -73.21
N GLY A 475 -1.09 -12.37 -74.32
CA GLY A 475 -0.78 -11.51 -75.46
C GLY A 475 0.23 -12.11 -76.43
N THR A 476 0.82 -13.27 -76.12
CA THR A 476 1.76 -13.94 -77.02
C THR A 476 1.02 -14.73 -78.09
N THR A 477 1.65 -14.90 -79.25
CA THR A 477 1.10 -15.68 -80.35
C THR A 477 2.04 -16.84 -80.66
N LYS A 478 1.49 -18.05 -80.74
CA LYS A 478 2.21 -19.29 -81.04
C LYS A 478 1.64 -19.92 -82.31
N THR A 479 2.49 -20.40 -83.19
CA THR A 479 2.06 -21.10 -84.41
C THR A 479 2.46 -22.57 -84.31
N ARG A 480 1.59 -23.49 -84.70
CA ARG A 480 1.89 -24.93 -84.76
C ARG A 480 1.13 -25.64 -85.87
N ARG A 481 1.78 -26.63 -86.47
CA ARG A 481 1.18 -27.49 -87.50
C ARG A 481 0.49 -28.71 -86.89
N PHE A 482 -0.62 -29.13 -87.50
CA PHE A 482 -1.39 -30.32 -87.16
C PHE A 482 -1.74 -31.07 -88.45
N ARG A 483 -1.86 -32.40 -88.39
CA ARG A 483 -2.40 -33.16 -89.52
C ARG A 483 -3.91 -32.96 -89.57
N ALA A 484 -4.48 -32.93 -90.78
CA ALA A 484 -5.92 -32.79 -90.98
C ALA A 484 -6.74 -33.92 -90.30
N GLY A 485 -6.13 -35.09 -90.10
CA GLY A 485 -6.70 -36.23 -89.39
C GLY A 485 -6.45 -36.27 -87.88
N ASP A 486 -5.70 -35.31 -87.31
CA ASP A 486 -5.52 -35.24 -85.85
C ASP A 486 -6.84 -34.85 -85.18
N PHE A 487 -7.08 -35.35 -83.96
CA PHE A 487 -8.26 -34.99 -83.18
C PHE A 487 -8.17 -33.54 -82.69
N ALA A 488 -9.31 -32.85 -82.70
CA ALA A 488 -9.48 -31.51 -82.17
C ALA A 488 -8.95 -31.35 -80.74
N ARG A 489 -9.12 -32.38 -79.91
CA ARG A 489 -8.57 -32.44 -78.55
C ARG A 489 -7.07 -32.17 -78.50
N GLY A 490 -6.30 -32.67 -79.47
CA GLY A 490 -4.86 -32.42 -79.57
C GLY A 490 -4.50 -30.94 -79.77
N VAL A 491 -5.41 -30.17 -80.37
CA VAL A 491 -5.29 -28.71 -80.52
C VAL A 491 -5.52 -28.00 -79.19
N PHE A 492 -6.53 -28.41 -78.41
CA PHE A 492 -6.79 -27.88 -77.07
C PHE A 492 -5.69 -28.27 -76.06
N ASP A 493 -5.19 -29.50 -76.11
CA ASP A 493 -4.05 -29.97 -75.31
C ASP A 493 -2.78 -29.16 -75.63
N TYR A 494 -2.53 -28.80 -76.89
CA TYR A 494 -1.44 -27.90 -77.25
C TYR A 494 -1.61 -26.51 -76.60
N VAL A 495 -2.80 -25.93 -76.65
CA VAL A 495 -3.08 -24.62 -76.03
C VAL A 495 -2.87 -24.66 -74.51
N ARG A 496 -3.30 -25.75 -73.85
CA ARG A 496 -3.03 -26.01 -72.42
C ARG A 496 -1.51 -26.13 -72.16
N SER A 497 -0.74 -26.76 -73.06
CA SER A 497 0.71 -26.93 -72.89
C SER A 497 1.52 -25.64 -72.97
N VAL A 498 1.09 -24.69 -73.81
CA VAL A 498 1.78 -23.39 -74.00
C VAL A 498 1.30 -22.33 -73.01
N GLY A 499 0.41 -22.68 -72.07
CA GLY A 499 -0.06 -21.77 -71.02
C GLY A 499 -1.30 -20.95 -71.40
N GLY A 500 -2.05 -21.34 -72.43
CA GLY A 500 -3.29 -20.66 -72.81
C GLY A 500 -4.45 -20.84 -71.85
N ALA A 501 -4.42 -21.91 -71.03
CA ALA A 501 -5.41 -22.17 -69.98
C ALA A 501 -4.79 -23.03 -68.86
N GLY A 502 -5.16 -22.74 -67.61
CA GLY A 502 -4.72 -23.47 -66.43
C GLY A 502 -5.45 -24.80 -66.22
N GLU A 503 -5.04 -25.51 -65.17
CA GLU A 503 -5.72 -26.75 -64.74
C GLU A 503 -7.12 -26.41 -64.19
N GLY A 504 -8.16 -26.94 -64.84
CA GLY A 504 -9.56 -26.67 -64.48
C GLY A 504 -10.18 -25.43 -65.15
N ASP A 505 -9.40 -24.66 -65.91
CA ASP A 505 -9.94 -23.55 -66.70
C ASP A 505 -10.68 -24.08 -67.94
N ALA A 506 -11.91 -23.60 -68.13
CA ALA A 506 -12.64 -23.76 -69.38
C ALA A 506 -12.23 -22.65 -70.36
N PHE A 507 -11.98 -23.00 -71.62
CA PHE A 507 -11.68 -22.03 -72.67
C PHE A 507 -12.26 -22.47 -74.01
N ALA A 508 -12.43 -21.50 -74.90
CA ALA A 508 -12.81 -21.71 -76.29
C ALA A 508 -11.74 -21.16 -77.23
N LEU A 509 -11.64 -21.77 -78.41
CA LEU A 509 -10.87 -21.26 -79.54
C LEU A 509 -11.84 -20.53 -80.49
N ALA A 510 -11.59 -19.25 -80.74
CA ALA A 510 -12.44 -18.42 -81.60
C ALA A 510 -11.70 -17.99 -82.87
N THR A 511 -12.32 -18.13 -84.05
CA THR A 511 -11.81 -17.52 -85.30
C THR A 511 -12.22 -16.04 -85.41
N ARG A 512 -11.46 -15.24 -86.16
CA ARG A 512 -11.75 -13.79 -86.32
C ARG A 512 -12.90 -13.50 -87.30
N TRP A 513 -12.93 -14.12 -88.48
CA TRP A 513 -13.99 -13.90 -89.48
C TRP A 513 -14.11 -15.05 -90.50
N PRO A 514 -15.31 -15.61 -90.76
CA PRO A 514 -16.50 -15.52 -89.90
C PRO A 514 -16.20 -16.11 -88.52
N ARG A 515 -16.72 -15.49 -87.46
CA ARG A 515 -16.44 -15.90 -86.07
C ARG A 515 -17.10 -17.24 -85.76
N ARG A 516 -16.27 -18.24 -85.45
CA ARG A 516 -16.67 -19.58 -85.03
C ARG A 516 -15.97 -19.88 -83.70
N THR A 517 -16.71 -20.36 -82.72
CA THR A 517 -16.18 -20.71 -81.40
C THR A 517 -16.20 -22.22 -81.20
N PHE A 518 -15.07 -22.76 -80.76
CA PHE A 518 -14.88 -24.18 -80.50
C PHE A 518 -14.57 -24.33 -79.01
N ARG A 519 -15.48 -24.95 -78.25
CA ARG A 519 -15.28 -25.18 -76.83
C ARG A 519 -14.41 -26.41 -76.60
N ASP A 520 -13.61 -26.37 -75.54
CA ASP A 520 -12.87 -27.53 -75.10
C ASP A 520 -13.83 -28.66 -74.66
N PRO A 521 -13.74 -29.87 -75.24
CA PRO A 521 -14.60 -31.00 -74.87
C PRO A 521 -14.47 -31.44 -73.40
N GLY A 522 -13.44 -31.00 -72.68
CA GLY A 522 -13.23 -31.32 -71.26
C GLY A 522 -14.30 -30.83 -70.27
N ALA A 523 -15.29 -30.04 -70.71
CA ALA A 523 -16.43 -29.63 -69.88
C ALA A 523 -17.74 -30.36 -70.21
N ASP A 524 -18.03 -30.65 -71.48
CA ASP A 524 -19.37 -31.09 -71.92
C ASP A 524 -19.36 -32.23 -72.99
N GLY A 525 -18.31 -33.07 -73.04
CA GLY A 525 -18.33 -34.38 -73.73
C GLY A 525 -18.60 -34.44 -75.25
N GLY A 526 -18.81 -33.31 -75.93
CA GLY A 526 -19.36 -33.28 -77.29
C GLY A 526 -18.38 -33.23 -78.46
N SER A 527 -17.06 -33.10 -78.22
CA SER A 527 -16.04 -32.86 -79.28
C SER A 527 -14.83 -33.80 -79.23
N GLU A 528 -14.88 -34.92 -78.48
CA GLU A 528 -13.73 -35.83 -78.38
C GLU A 528 -13.36 -36.52 -79.71
N LEU A 529 -14.27 -36.57 -80.69
CA LEU A 529 -14.12 -37.36 -81.92
C LEU A 529 -13.96 -36.53 -83.20
N ALA A 530 -14.09 -35.19 -83.14
CA ALA A 530 -13.97 -34.35 -84.33
C ALA A 530 -12.48 -34.18 -84.72
N THR A 531 -12.15 -34.36 -85.99
CA THR A 531 -10.81 -34.09 -86.52
C THR A 531 -10.61 -32.61 -86.86
N VAL A 532 -9.35 -32.17 -86.98
CA VAL A 532 -8.98 -30.82 -87.44
C VAL A 532 -9.70 -30.46 -88.75
N ARG A 533 -9.84 -31.43 -89.67
CA ARG A 533 -10.59 -31.28 -90.93
C ARG A 533 -12.09 -31.08 -90.71
N GLU A 534 -12.71 -31.83 -89.80
CA GLU A 534 -14.15 -31.77 -89.52
C GLU A 534 -14.56 -30.48 -88.80
N LEU A 535 -13.67 -29.93 -87.96
CA LEU A 535 -13.86 -28.59 -87.40
C LEU A 535 -13.72 -27.48 -88.45
N GLY A 536 -13.19 -27.80 -89.64
CA GLY A 536 -13.04 -26.86 -90.75
C GLY A 536 -11.96 -25.82 -90.49
N PHE A 537 -10.88 -26.20 -89.82
CA PHE A 537 -9.69 -25.36 -89.67
C PHE A 537 -8.89 -25.35 -90.98
N ALA A 538 -8.66 -24.16 -91.53
CA ALA A 538 -7.88 -23.96 -92.75
C ALA A 538 -6.42 -23.61 -92.43
N HIS A 539 -5.53 -23.84 -93.41
CA HIS A 539 -4.12 -23.51 -93.26
C HIS A 539 -3.95 -21.99 -93.12
N GLY A 540 -3.34 -21.54 -92.03
CA GLY A 540 -3.14 -20.13 -91.70
C GLY A 540 -4.22 -19.53 -90.79
N ASP A 541 -5.19 -20.31 -90.32
CA ASP A 541 -6.24 -19.80 -89.43
C ASP A 541 -5.69 -19.25 -88.11
N GLY A 542 -6.17 -18.06 -87.75
CA GLY A 542 -5.91 -17.40 -86.47
C GLY A 542 -7.00 -17.74 -85.45
N LEU A 543 -6.60 -18.45 -84.39
CA LEU A 543 -7.43 -18.87 -83.27
C LEU A 543 -7.09 -18.05 -82.02
N PHE A 544 -8.11 -17.42 -81.42
CA PHE A 544 -7.99 -16.65 -80.19
C PHE A 544 -8.44 -17.52 -79.01
N VAL A 545 -7.63 -17.58 -77.97
CA VAL A 545 -7.95 -18.32 -76.74
C VAL A 545 -8.78 -17.42 -75.83
N GLU A 546 -10.06 -17.75 -75.70
CA GLU A 546 -11.00 -17.02 -74.85
C GLU A 546 -11.33 -17.87 -73.61
N ARG A 547 -11.11 -17.33 -72.42
CA ARG A 547 -11.51 -18.00 -71.17
C ARG A 547 -13.04 -17.96 -71.05
N ILE A 548 -13.62 -19.11 -70.75
CA ILE A 548 -15.05 -19.22 -70.45
C ILE A 548 -15.14 -19.12 -68.92
N SER A 549 -15.76 -18.04 -68.44
CA SER A 549 -15.95 -17.83 -67.00
C SER A 549 -16.96 -18.79 -66.40
#